data_AF-A0A1S2WAN9-F1
#
_entry.id   AF-A0A1S2WAN9-F1
#
_cell.length_a   1.000
_cell.length_b   1.000
_cell.length_c   1.000
_cell.angle_alpha   90.00
_cell.angle_beta   90.00
_cell.angle_gamma   90.00
#
_symmetry.space_group_name_H-M   'P 1'
#
loop_
_entity.id
_entity.type
_entity.pdbx_description
1 polymer ?
#
loop_
_entity_poly.entity_id
_entity_poly.type
_entity_poly.pdbx_seq_one_letter_code
_entity_poly.pdbx_strand_id
1 'polypeptide(L)'
;MDFNTIRIILIVVLVLYFIVIVTRRTKESMRWVVLGEAFGEKGEQLARDHDRLDQAGLRVRMERGVKTSFLFRRFSKELDDRVALYVLKEDLPQAEEILRHN
;
A
#
# COMPACT_ATOMS: atom_id res chain seq x y z
N MET A 1 25.30 -37.83 14.75
CA MET A 1 24.89 -36.42 14.88
C MET A 1 23.72 -36.39 15.85
N ASP A 2 23.83 -35.69 16.97
CA ASP A 2 22.81 -35.74 18.01
C ASP A 2 21.48 -35.15 17.54
N PHE A 3 20.37 -35.71 18.03
CA PHE A 3 19.03 -35.22 17.73
C PHE A 3 18.86 -33.73 18.10
N ASN A 4 19.53 -33.29 19.17
CA ASN A 4 19.58 -31.88 19.54
C ASN A 4 20.31 -31.02 18.50
N THR A 5 21.40 -31.52 17.90
CA THR A 5 22.11 -30.80 16.84
C THR A 5 21.24 -30.65 15.60
N ILE A 6 20.53 -31.70 15.19
CA ILE A 6 19.60 -31.66 14.05
C ILE A 6 18.47 -30.66 14.32
N ARG A 7 17.89 -30.68 15.53
CA ARG A 7 16.85 -29.73 15.95
C ARG A 7 17.33 -28.28 15.87
N ILE A 8 18.53 -27.99 16.39
CA ILE A 8 19.09 -26.64 16.37
C ILE A 8 19.32 -26.16 14.93
N ILE A 9 19.89 -27.01 14.06
CA ILE A 9 20.11 -26.68 12.65
C ILE A 9 18.77 -26.36 11.97
N LEU A 10 17.73 -27.17 12.21
CA LEU A 10 16.42 -26.97 11.61
C LEU A 10 15.78 -25.64 12.05
N ILE A 11 15.90 -25.30 13.34
CA ILE A 11 15.44 -24.01 13.87
C ILE A 11 16.18 -22.86 13.19
N VAL A 12 17.51 -22.94 13.09
CA VAL A 12 18.32 -21.89 12.44
C VAL A 12 17.90 -21.70 10.99
N VAL A 13 17.74 -22.79 10.23
CA VAL A 13 17.30 -22.72 8.83
C VAL A 13 15.92 -22.08 8.72
N LEU A 14 14.95 -22.47 9.55
CA LEU A 14 13.61 -21.90 9.53
C LEU A 14 13.61 -20.41 9.89
N VAL A 15 14.39 -20.01 10.90
CA VAL A 15 14.52 -18.60 11.30
C VAL A 15 15.15 -17.78 10.17
N LEU A 16 16.22 -18.26 9.54
CA LEU A 16 16.83 -17.59 8.39
C LEU A 16 15.84 -17.43 7.23
N TYR A 17 15.07 -18.48 6.93
CA TYR A 17 14.08 -18.43 5.87
C TYR A 17 12.96 -17.42 6.18
N PHE A 18 12.49 -17.40 7.43
CA PHE A 18 11.52 -16.43 7.91
C PHE A 18 12.03 -14.99 7.76
N ILE A 19 13.27 -14.72 8.18
CA ILE A 19 13.89 -13.40 8.03
C ILE A 19 13.95 -12.99 6.56
N VAL A 20 14.34 -13.88 5.66
CA VAL A 20 14.41 -13.59 4.22
C VAL A 20 13.05 -13.25 3.64
N ILE A 21 12.01 -14.03 3.99
CA ILE A 21 10.64 -13.80 3.54
C ILE A 21 10.13 -12.45 4.04
N VAL A 22 10.26 -12.19 5.35
CA VAL A 22 9.82 -10.92 5.95
C VAL A 22 10.56 -9.76 5.31
N THR A 23 11.89 -9.82 5.21
CA THR A 23 12.69 -8.75 4.59
C THR A 23 12.25 -8.43 3.17
N ARG A 24 11.97 -9.45 2.34
CA ARG A 24 11.48 -9.25 0.98
C ARG A 24 10.09 -8.59 0.97
N ARG A 25 9.16 -9.08 1.78
CA ARG A 25 7.80 -8.52 1.90
C ARG A 25 7.81 -7.10 2.44
N THR A 26 8.64 -6.81 3.44
CA THR A 26 8.79 -5.47 4.02
C THR A 26 9.36 -4.50 2.98
N LYS A 27 10.35 -4.91 2.17
CA LYS A 27 10.85 -4.08 1.07
C LYS A 27 9.76 -3.75 0.06
N GLU A 28 8.96 -4.73 -0.36
CA GLU A 28 7.83 -4.48 -1.26
C GLU A 28 6.79 -3.55 -0.64
N SER A 29 6.46 -3.73 0.64
CA SER A 29 5.49 -2.89 1.34
C SER A 29 5.99 -1.45 1.52
N MET A 30 7.28 -1.25 1.80
CA MET A 30 7.89 0.08 1.95
C MET A 30 8.07 0.81 0.61
N ARG A 31 7.95 0.12 -0.52
CA ARG A 31 8.01 0.76 -1.84
C ARG A 31 6.75 1.56 -2.13
N TRP A 32 5.61 1.25 -1.51
CA TRP A 32 4.39 2.02 -1.71
C TRP A 32 4.37 3.23 -0.79
N VAL A 33 4.21 4.42 -1.36
CA VAL A 33 4.09 5.68 -0.64
C VAL A 33 2.76 6.33 -0.96
N VAL A 34 2.16 6.98 0.04
CA VAL A 34 0.90 7.73 -0.14
C VAL A 34 1.20 8.97 -0.96
N LEU A 35 0.58 9.09 -2.12
CA LEU A 35 0.61 10.28 -2.96
C LEU A 35 -0.42 11.31 -2.49
N GLY A 36 -1.58 10.84 -2.03
CA GLY A 36 -2.62 11.69 -1.46
C GLY A 36 -3.76 10.89 -0.85
N GLU A 37 -4.49 11.54 0.04
CA GLU A 37 -5.68 10.99 0.68
C GLU A 37 -6.74 12.10 0.76
N ALA A 38 -7.95 11.80 0.29
CA ALA A 38 -9.07 12.72 0.43
C ALA A 38 -10.42 12.01 0.54
N PHE A 39 -11.44 12.80 0.83
CA PHE A 39 -12.82 12.37 1.07
C PHE A 39 -13.78 13.13 0.15
N GLY A 40 -14.92 12.52 -0.19
CA GLY A 40 -15.98 13.15 -0.98
C GLY A 40 -15.53 13.60 -2.38
N GLU A 41 -15.89 14.81 -2.81
CA GLU A 41 -15.57 15.37 -4.13
C GLU A 41 -14.05 15.40 -4.43
N LYS A 42 -13.24 15.65 -3.39
CA LYS A 42 -11.77 15.59 -3.51
C LYS A 42 -11.29 14.15 -3.71
N GLY A 43 -11.97 13.17 -3.12
CA GLY A 43 -11.71 11.75 -3.37
C GLY A 43 -12.02 11.33 -4.81
N GLU A 44 -13.08 11.87 -5.41
CA GLU A 44 -13.38 11.67 -6.84
C GLU A 44 -12.33 12.30 -7.75
N GLN A 45 -11.75 13.44 -7.34
CA GLN A 45 -10.61 14.03 -8.04
C GLN A 45 -9.37 13.13 -7.96
N LEU A 46 -9.06 12.56 -6.78
CA LEU A 46 -7.98 11.57 -6.65
C LEU A 46 -8.22 10.30 -7.48
N ALA A 47 -9.48 9.87 -7.65
CA ALA A 47 -9.80 8.74 -8.51
C ALA A 47 -9.51 9.06 -9.99
N ARG A 48 -9.77 10.29 -10.45
CA ARG A 48 -9.39 10.73 -11.81
C ARG A 48 -7.88 10.85 -11.97
N ASP A 49 -7.19 11.31 -10.93
CA ASP A 49 -5.73 11.39 -10.92
C ASP A 49 -5.08 9.99 -10.93
N HIS A 50 -5.68 9.02 -10.25
CA HIS A 50 -5.31 7.61 -10.36
C HIS A 50 -5.38 7.12 -11.82
N ASP A 51 -6.51 7.36 -12.51
CA ASP A 51 -6.69 6.89 -13.89
C ASP A 51 -5.70 7.55 -14.86
N ARG A 52 -5.33 8.82 -14.62
CA ARG A 52 -4.29 9.50 -15.40
C ARG A 52 -2.90 8.89 -15.21
N LEU A 53 -2.55 8.58 -13.96
CA LEU A 53 -1.25 7.98 -13.64
C LEU A 53 -1.15 6.54 -14.16
N ASP A 54 -2.26 5.78 -14.11
CA ASP A 54 -2.35 4.44 -14.69
C ASP A 54 -2.20 4.49 -16.23
N GLN A 55 -2.86 5.45 -16.89
CA GLN A 55 -2.68 5.69 -18.34
C GLN A 55 -1.26 6.11 -18.72
N ALA A 56 -0.56 6.84 -17.85
CA ALA A 56 0.85 7.19 -18.02
C ALA A 56 1.81 5.99 -17.81
N GLY A 57 1.28 4.81 -17.47
CA GLY A 57 2.04 3.58 -17.27
C GLY A 57 2.70 3.46 -15.89
N LEU A 58 2.31 4.31 -14.93
CA LEU A 58 2.85 4.27 -13.58
C LEU A 58 2.14 3.20 -12.73
N ARG A 59 2.90 2.57 -11.83
CA ARG A 59 2.32 1.60 -10.90
C ARG A 59 1.66 2.32 -9.73
N VAL A 60 0.36 2.51 -9.85
CA VAL A 60 -0.49 3.13 -8.84
C VAL A 60 -1.43 2.12 -8.18
N ARG A 61 -1.80 2.38 -6.93
CA ARG A 61 -2.77 1.60 -6.17
C ARG A 61 -3.73 2.57 -5.48
N MET A 62 -5.02 2.39 -5.72
CA MET A 62 -6.07 3.11 -5.01
C MET A 62 -6.69 2.23 -3.93
N GLU A 63 -6.79 2.74 -2.72
CA GLU A 63 -7.58 2.13 -1.65
C GLU A 63 -8.81 3.01 -1.39
N ARG A 64 -9.98 2.38 -1.44
CA ARG A 64 -11.25 3.02 -1.08
C ARG A 64 -11.69 2.56 0.30
N GLY A 65 -12.31 3.46 1.04
CA GLY A 65 -12.94 3.19 2.33
C GLY A 65 -13.80 1.94 2.29
N VAL A 66 -13.72 1.12 3.33
CA VAL A 66 -14.55 -0.08 3.48
C VAL A 66 -15.89 0.36 4.05
N LYS A 67 -17.00 -0.04 3.42
CA LYS A 67 -18.35 0.23 3.93
C LYS A 67 -18.46 -0.25 5.37
N THR A 68 -18.63 0.68 6.29
CA THR A 68 -18.86 0.32 7.69
C THR A 68 -20.30 -0.15 7.91
N SER A 69 -20.44 -1.20 8.73
CA SER A 69 -21.75 -1.68 9.16
C SER A 69 -22.56 -0.58 9.85
N PHE A 70 -23.90 -0.68 9.75
CA PHE A 70 -24.88 0.30 10.23
C PHE A 70 -24.64 0.82 11.67
N LEU A 71 -24.04 0.02 12.55
CA LEU A 71 -23.69 0.42 13.93
C LEU A 71 -22.58 1.49 14.03
N PHE A 72 -21.67 1.59 13.05
CA PHE A 72 -20.54 2.55 13.08
C PHE A 72 -20.76 3.77 12.19
N ARG A 73 -21.95 3.89 11.59
CA ARG A 73 -22.33 4.92 10.62
C ARG A 73 -22.19 6.36 11.15
N ARG A 74 -22.29 6.56 12.47
CA ARG A 74 -22.15 7.88 13.12
C ARG A 74 -20.70 8.37 13.19
N PHE A 75 -19.73 7.46 13.17
CA PHE A 75 -18.29 7.76 13.15
C PHE A 75 -17.67 7.59 11.76
N SER A 76 -18.37 6.92 10.84
CA SER A 76 -17.83 6.49 9.55
C SER A 76 -18.42 7.18 8.32
N LYS A 77 -19.27 8.19 8.52
CA LYS A 77 -19.81 8.95 7.39
C LYS A 77 -18.69 9.59 6.53
N GLU A 78 -17.53 9.82 7.13
CA GLU A 78 -16.32 10.27 6.43
C GLU A 78 -15.47 9.09 5.92
N LEU A 79 -15.37 7.97 6.66
CA LEU A 79 -14.50 6.85 6.27
C LEU A 79 -14.98 6.06 5.05
N ASP A 80 -16.29 6.00 4.80
CA ASP A 80 -16.83 5.29 3.63
C ASP A 80 -16.41 5.96 2.30
N ASP A 81 -16.17 7.28 2.32
CA ASP A 81 -15.82 8.10 1.15
C ASP A 81 -14.31 8.35 1.02
N ARG A 82 -13.49 7.71 1.87
CA ARG A 82 -12.04 7.84 1.85
C ARG A 82 -11.46 7.24 0.58
N VAL A 83 -10.68 8.02 -0.14
CA VAL A 83 -9.86 7.55 -1.27
C VAL A 83 -8.42 7.88 -0.97
N ALA A 84 -7.58 6.84 -0.89
CA ALA A 84 -6.13 6.97 -0.74
C ALA A 84 -5.45 6.46 -2.01
N LEU A 85 -4.56 7.27 -2.56
CA LEU A 85 -3.77 6.95 -3.74
C LEU A 85 -2.33 6.69 -3.32
N TYR A 86 -1.82 5.53 -3.71
CA TYR A 86 -0.45 5.10 -3.46
C TYR A 86 0.29 4.96 -4.78
N VAL A 87 1.57 5.30 -4.76
CA VAL A 87 2.49 5.14 -5.89
C VAL A 87 3.76 4.45 -5.40
N LEU A 88 4.53 3.86 -6.31
CA LEU A 88 5.86 3.41 -5.96
C LEU A 88 6.77 4.60 -5.63
N LYS A 89 7.62 4.45 -4.63
CA LYS A 89 8.57 5.47 -4.18
C LYS A 89 9.53 5.91 -5.30
N GLU A 90 9.86 5.01 -6.21
CA GLU A 90 10.67 5.27 -7.39
C GLU A 90 9.95 6.15 -8.43
N ASP A 91 8.62 6.02 -8.52
CA ASP A 91 7.76 6.71 -9.48
C ASP A 91 7.18 8.01 -8.89
N LEU A 92 7.39 8.29 -7.59
CA LEU A 92 6.85 9.46 -6.89
C LEU A 92 7.20 10.79 -7.57
N PRO A 93 8.47 11.07 -7.98
CA PRO A 93 8.79 12.33 -8.64
C PRO A 93 8.07 12.51 -9.97
N GLN A 94 7.95 11.42 -10.74
CA GLN A 94 7.28 11.41 -12.03
C GLN A 94 5.77 11.59 -11.88
N ALA A 95 5.17 10.96 -10.86
CA ALA A 95 3.76 11.15 -10.52
C ALA A 95 3.47 12.59 -10.11
N GLU A 96 4.32 13.20 -9.28
CA GLU A 96 4.17 14.61 -8.91
C GLU A 96 4.28 15.56 -10.12
N GLU A 97 5.19 15.27 -11.05
CA GLU A 97 5.35 16.07 -12.27
C GLU A 97 4.11 16.02 -13.17
N ILE A 98 3.55 14.82 -13.39
CA ILE A 98 2.32 14.63 -14.16
C ILE A 98 1.14 15.36 -13.52
N LEU A 99 1.04 15.35 -12.19
CA LEU A 99 -0.04 16.03 -11.47
C LEU A 99 0.14 17.55 -11.39
N ARG A 100 1.38 18.07 -11.45
CA ARG A 100 1.68 19.52 -11.43
C ARG A 100 1.53 20.20 -12.78
N HIS A 101 1.59 19.47 -13.91
CA HIS A 101 1.49 20.04 -15.26
C HIS A 101 0.04 20.15 -15.77
N ASN A 102 -0.88 20.55 -14.89
CA ASN A 102 -2.23 21.01 -15.24
C ASN A 102 -2.41 22.47 -14.85
#